data_AF-A0A7Y5BR62-F1
#
_entry.id   AF-A0A7Y5BR62-F1
#
_cell.length_a   1.000
_cell.length_b   1.000
_cell.length_c   1.000
_cell.angle_alpha   90.00
_cell.angle_beta   90.00
_cell.angle_gamma   90.00
#
_symmetry.space_group_name_H-M   'P 1'
#
loop_
_entity.id
_entity.type
_entity.pdbx_description
1 polymer ?
#
loop_
_entity_poly.entity_id
_entity_poly.type
_entity_poly.pdbx_seq_one_letter_code
_entity_poly.pdbx_strand_id
1 'polypeptide(L)'
;MHLTESQLQTYLDNEMSPLAREPLAAHLHTCPACQTTLHQLQTRATRTGAHLSSLDPTPADTLPVSRAYLHFQQKLTQKEPTMFQKLFSPKFRPAFVSGLIVAFFALLLTVPSFRAAAVDFLGLFRVQQIEVVEFNPANLPQNMESGFRDLEQVLADEFTVEESGDPIDAADAAEASKLAGFNVVLPTGLTAPTQLTVQPATTASFTVDLALWQSLLEEMGRTDLVLPKDLDGETITFFADRSVTFVAGDCSIPQDKYEERAFADRDCTVFIQTPSPRIDAPPTLPIDELGQTALRFLGMSAEDAASFSEKVDWATTLIIPVPSGSDYQEVSVQGVTGTIFFSPYSQGGSYHLMWVKDGIVYALSGQGDVTAALALANTLK
;
A
#
# COMPACT_ATOMS: atom_id res chain seq x y z
N MET A 1 34.21 37.57 15.66
CA MET A 1 34.17 37.06 14.27
C MET A 1 35.17 35.93 14.19
N HIS A 2 34.74 34.73 13.78
CA HIS A 2 35.61 33.54 13.71
C HIS A 2 36.21 33.41 12.30
N LEU A 3 37.36 32.76 12.22
CA LEU A 3 38.00 32.42 10.96
C LEU A 3 37.23 31.31 10.25
N THR A 4 37.18 31.36 8.92
CA THR A 4 36.58 30.27 8.12
C THR A 4 37.48 29.05 8.10
N GLU A 5 36.90 27.87 7.90
CA GLU A 5 37.66 26.61 7.79
C GLU A 5 38.71 26.68 6.66
N SER A 6 38.37 27.31 5.53
CA SER A 6 39.30 27.53 4.42
C SER A 6 40.52 28.37 4.82
N GLN A 7 40.34 29.43 5.60
CA GLN A 7 41.45 30.27 6.09
C GLN A 7 42.37 29.47 7.03
N LEU A 8 41.80 28.62 7.88
CA LEU A 8 42.56 27.75 8.77
C LEU A 8 43.33 26.66 8.00
N GLN A 9 42.74 26.12 6.92
CA GLN A 9 43.40 25.14 6.06
C GLN A 9 44.56 25.75 5.29
N THR A 10 44.37 26.91 4.63
CA THR A 10 45.47 27.61 3.95
C THR A 10 46.58 28.01 4.93
N TYR A 11 46.23 28.33 6.18
CA TYR A 11 47.22 28.56 7.24
C TYR A 11 48.03 27.30 7.56
N LEU A 12 47.39 26.12 7.66
CA LEU A 12 48.05 24.82 7.92
C LEU A 12 48.97 24.39 6.78
N ASP A 13 48.53 24.58 5.54
CA ASP A 13 49.28 24.18 4.35
C ASP A 13 50.47 25.12 4.06
N ASN A 14 50.65 26.19 4.86
CA ASN A 14 51.64 27.27 4.66
C ASN A 14 51.49 28.03 3.33
N GLU A 15 50.30 28.00 2.73
CA GLU A 15 49.97 28.63 1.44
C GLU A 15 49.44 30.07 1.60
N MET A 16 49.59 30.67 2.79
CA MET A 16 49.22 32.07 3.04
C MET A 16 50.40 33.02 2.84
N SER A 17 50.14 34.21 2.29
CA SER A 17 51.13 35.27 2.22
C SER A 17 51.53 35.75 3.64
N PRO A 18 52.77 36.22 3.85
CA PRO A 18 53.23 36.67 5.17
C PRO A 18 52.35 37.78 5.78
N LEU A 19 51.87 38.71 4.96
CA LEU A 19 51.01 39.83 5.37
C LEU A 19 49.62 39.38 5.84
N ALA A 20 49.09 38.28 5.29
CA ALA A 20 47.80 37.74 5.69
C ALA A 20 47.90 36.79 6.90
N ARG A 21 49.10 36.22 7.14
CA ARG A 21 49.32 35.22 8.19
C ARG A 21 49.40 35.83 9.59
N GLU A 22 50.00 37.00 9.73
CA GLU A 22 50.22 37.68 11.02
C GLU A 22 48.93 37.99 11.80
N PRO A 23 47.88 38.62 11.23
CA PRO A 23 46.64 38.89 11.96
C PRO A 23 45.87 37.60 12.30
N LEU A 24 45.98 36.56 11.45
CA LEU A 24 45.36 35.26 11.67
C LEU A 24 46.02 34.51 12.84
N ALA A 25 47.35 34.54 12.92
CA ALA A 25 48.11 33.97 14.03
C ALA A 25 47.77 34.67 15.36
N ALA A 26 47.63 36.00 15.36
CA ALA A 26 47.20 36.75 16.54
C ALA A 26 45.78 36.35 17.00
N HIS A 27 44.86 36.14 16.05
CA HIS A 27 43.51 35.66 16.36
C HIS A 27 43.52 34.23 16.93
N LEU A 28 44.35 33.34 16.38
CA LEU A 28 44.51 31.97 16.87
C LEU A 28 45.04 31.93 18.31
N HIS A 29 45.86 32.89 18.74
CA HIS A 29 46.29 32.96 20.14
C HIS A 29 45.19 33.35 21.12
N THR A 30 44.13 34.02 20.67
CA THR A 30 43.11 34.62 21.54
C THR A 30 41.75 33.92 21.46
N CYS A 31 41.49 33.10 20.43
CA CYS A 31 40.20 32.44 20.22
C CYS A 31 40.28 30.90 20.39
N PRO A 32 39.76 30.34 21.51
CA PRO A 32 39.76 28.89 21.75
C PRO A 32 38.95 28.07 20.74
N ALA A 33 37.87 28.65 20.19
CA ALA A 33 37.04 28.00 19.18
C ALA A 33 37.83 27.73 17.89
N CYS A 34 38.57 28.73 17.39
CA CYS A 34 39.40 28.57 16.19
C CYS A 34 40.60 27.65 16.42
N GLN A 35 41.18 27.62 17.64
CA GLN A 35 42.21 26.64 18.00
C GLN A 35 41.69 25.19 17.92
N THR A 36 40.47 24.97 18.42
CA THR A 36 39.82 23.65 18.38
C THR A 36 39.61 23.19 16.95
N THR A 37 39.08 24.06 16.09
CA THR A 37 38.88 23.76 14.66
C THR A 37 40.20 23.49 13.95
N LEU A 38 41.25 24.26 14.23
CA LEU A 38 42.58 24.05 13.66
C LEU A 38 43.16 22.67 14.04
N HIS A 39 43.01 22.25 15.30
CA HIS A 39 43.47 20.94 15.77
C HIS A 39 42.72 19.78 15.09
N GLN A 40 41.42 19.94 14.87
CA GLN A 40 40.62 18.96 14.13
C GLN A 40 41.11 18.81 12.68
N LEU A 41 41.40 19.92 12.01
CA LEU A 41 41.95 19.91 10.65
C LEU A 41 43.32 19.22 10.58
N GLN A 42 44.23 19.54 11.51
CA GLN A 42 45.54 18.88 11.59
C GLN A 42 45.42 17.36 11.75
N THR A 43 44.55 16.91 12.65
CA THR A 43 44.35 15.48 12.91
C THR A 43 43.84 14.74 11.66
N ARG A 44 42.93 15.36 10.90
CA ARG A 44 42.42 14.81 9.63
C ARG A 44 43.53 14.70 8.59
N ALA A 45 44.34 15.76 8.42
CA ALA A 45 45.42 15.79 7.43
C ALA A 45 46.45 14.67 7.67
N THR A 46 46.90 14.48 8.92
CA THR A 46 47.88 13.45 9.28
C THR A 46 47.36 12.05 8.99
N ARG A 47 46.06 11.80 9.27
CA ARG A 47 45.43 10.51 9.02
C ARG A 47 45.37 10.18 7.53
N THR A 48 44.99 11.15 6.70
CA THR A 48 44.96 10.97 5.24
C THR A 48 46.35 10.73 4.66
N GLY A 49 47.37 11.48 5.14
CA GLY A 49 48.75 11.29 4.72
C GLY A 49 49.28 9.88 5.00
N ALA A 50 48.97 9.31 6.17
CA ALA A 50 49.36 7.95 6.53
C ALA A 50 48.70 6.86 5.66
N HIS A 51 47.49 7.10 5.15
CA HIS A 51 46.86 6.20 4.21
C HIS A 51 47.46 6.32 2.80
N LEU A 52 47.76 7.53 2.35
CA LEU A 52 48.33 7.74 1.02
C LEU A 52 49.75 7.19 0.89
N SER A 53 50.57 7.27 1.94
CA SER A 53 51.94 6.71 1.92
C SER A 53 51.97 5.18 1.83
N SER A 54 50.86 4.49 2.10
CA SER A 54 50.75 3.04 1.87
C SER A 54 50.63 2.67 0.38
N LEU A 55 50.38 3.65 -0.49
CA LEU A 55 50.23 3.49 -1.94
C LEU A 55 51.51 3.85 -2.70
N ASP A 56 52.56 4.31 -2.03
CA ASP A 56 53.83 4.61 -2.70
C ASP A 56 54.45 3.30 -3.23
N PRO A 57 54.74 3.21 -4.54
CA PRO A 57 55.22 1.98 -5.16
C PRO A 57 56.59 1.61 -4.60
N THR A 58 56.76 0.33 -4.24
CA THR A 58 58.04 -0.16 -3.71
C THR A 58 58.91 -0.69 -4.86
N PRO A 59 60.25 -0.71 -4.73
CA PRO A 59 61.14 -1.18 -5.79
C PRO A 59 60.89 -2.63 -6.27
N ALA A 60 60.12 -3.41 -5.51
CA ALA A 60 59.67 -4.76 -5.86
C ALA A 60 58.61 -4.82 -6.97
N ASP A 61 58.01 -3.68 -7.36
CA ASP A 61 56.94 -3.62 -8.37
C ASP A 61 57.46 -3.60 -9.82
N THR A 62 58.78 -3.69 -10.03
CA THR A 62 59.36 -3.81 -11.38
C THR A 62 59.48 -5.28 -11.78
N LEU A 63 58.45 -5.80 -12.48
CA LEU A 63 58.49 -7.14 -13.06
C LEU A 63 59.58 -7.22 -14.16
N PRO A 64 60.42 -8.27 -14.18
CA PRO A 64 61.49 -8.40 -15.16
C PRO A 64 60.92 -8.62 -16.57
N VAL A 65 61.38 -7.79 -17.52
CA VAL A 65 60.94 -7.70 -18.93
C VAL A 65 60.88 -9.07 -19.65
N SER A 66 61.71 -10.03 -19.22
CA SER A 66 61.74 -11.39 -19.76
C SER A 66 60.44 -12.17 -19.55
N ARG A 67 59.74 -11.98 -18.42
CA ARG A 67 58.42 -12.60 -18.18
C ARG A 67 57.34 -12.00 -19.07
N ALA A 68 57.41 -10.70 -19.36
CA ALA A 68 56.47 -10.04 -20.25
C ALA A 68 56.61 -10.54 -21.70
N TYR A 69 57.84 -10.77 -22.16
CA TYR A 69 58.11 -11.26 -23.52
C TYR A 69 57.60 -12.69 -23.75
N LEU A 70 57.78 -13.60 -22.78
CA LEU A 70 57.23 -14.96 -22.85
C LEU A 70 55.70 -14.97 -22.91
N HIS A 71 55.05 -14.12 -22.12
CA HIS A 71 53.59 -13.98 -22.15
C HIS A 71 53.08 -13.45 -23.50
N PHE A 72 53.86 -12.59 -24.16
CA PHE A 72 53.54 -12.05 -25.47
C PHE A 72 53.64 -13.11 -26.58
N GLN A 73 54.71 -13.92 -26.58
CA GLN A 73 54.83 -15.01 -27.54
C GLN A 73 53.70 -16.05 -27.40
N GLN A 74 53.31 -16.40 -26.17
CA GLN A 74 52.20 -17.33 -25.94
C GLN A 74 50.87 -16.83 -26.53
N LYS A 75 50.62 -15.52 -26.47
CA LYS A 75 49.41 -14.90 -27.05
C LYS A 75 49.38 -14.91 -28.57
N LEU A 76 50.53 -14.86 -29.24
CA LEU A 76 50.60 -14.88 -30.72
C LEU A 76 50.28 -16.26 -31.31
N THR A 77 50.49 -17.34 -30.56
CA THR A 77 50.25 -18.73 -31.00
C THR A 77 48.86 -19.28 -30.67
N GLN A 78 48.01 -18.58 -29.92
CA GLN A 78 46.63 -19.03 -29.68
C GLN A 78 45.71 -18.58 -30.83
N LYS A 79 45.24 -19.56 -31.62
CA LYS A 79 44.10 -19.36 -32.56
C LYS A 79 42.91 -18.81 -31.79
N GLU A 80 42.27 -17.77 -32.32
CA GLU A 80 41.08 -17.18 -31.71
C GLU A 80 39.99 -18.25 -31.50
N PRO A 81 39.40 -18.35 -30.29
CA PRO A 81 38.29 -19.26 -30.06
C PRO A 81 37.06 -18.77 -30.85
N THR A 82 36.37 -19.72 -31.49
CA THR A 82 35.14 -19.49 -32.27
C THR A 82 34.07 -18.75 -31.47
N MET A 83 33.27 -17.91 -32.13
CA MET A 83 32.25 -17.01 -31.56
C MET A 83 31.35 -17.65 -30.48
N PHE A 84 31.02 -18.94 -30.61
CA PHE A 84 30.24 -19.68 -29.61
C PHE A 84 30.92 -19.81 -28.22
N GLN A 85 32.25 -19.93 -28.16
CA GLN A 85 32.97 -20.03 -26.88
C GLN A 85 33.07 -18.70 -26.13
N LYS A 86 33.00 -17.55 -26.84
CA LYS A 86 32.92 -16.23 -26.20
C LYS A 86 31.55 -16.00 -25.54
N LEU A 87 30.48 -16.55 -26.14
CA LEU A 87 29.11 -16.40 -25.65
C LEU A 87 28.89 -17.07 -24.27
N PHE A 88 29.63 -18.13 -23.96
CA PHE A 88 29.55 -18.85 -22.67
C PHE A 88 30.67 -18.48 -21.66
N SER A 89 31.41 -17.39 -21.90
CA SER A 89 32.48 -16.98 -21.01
C SER A 89 31.93 -16.29 -19.73
N PRO A 90 32.62 -16.41 -18.57
CA PRO A 90 32.12 -15.88 -17.29
C PRO A 90 31.98 -14.36 -17.26
N LYS A 91 32.57 -13.63 -18.22
CA LYS A 91 32.40 -12.18 -18.39
C LYS A 91 31.02 -11.78 -18.95
N PHE A 92 30.37 -12.65 -19.74
CA PHE A 92 29.05 -12.39 -20.33
C PHE A 92 27.91 -13.16 -19.65
N ARG A 93 28.22 -13.93 -18.58
CA ARG A 93 27.23 -14.63 -17.75
C ARG A 93 26.07 -13.74 -17.28
N PRO A 94 26.25 -12.51 -16.74
CA PRO A 94 25.10 -11.71 -16.31
C PRO A 94 24.21 -11.32 -17.50
N ALA A 95 24.77 -10.95 -18.65
CA ALA A 95 24.01 -10.60 -19.85
C ALA A 95 23.26 -11.81 -20.43
N PHE A 96 23.86 -13.00 -20.40
CA PHE A 96 23.22 -14.24 -20.85
C PHE A 96 22.13 -14.71 -19.88
N VAL A 97 22.34 -14.55 -18.57
CA VAL A 97 21.33 -14.82 -17.55
C VAL A 97 20.16 -13.86 -17.68
N SER A 98 20.40 -12.56 -17.86
CA SER A 98 19.34 -11.58 -18.14
C SER A 98 18.60 -11.91 -19.43
N GLY A 99 19.30 -12.28 -20.51
CA GLY A 99 18.70 -12.71 -21.77
C GLY A 99 17.86 -13.98 -21.63
N LEU A 100 18.33 -14.95 -20.85
CA LEU A 100 17.57 -16.17 -20.54
C LEU A 100 16.34 -15.90 -19.68
N ILE A 101 16.42 -14.98 -18.72
CA ILE A 101 15.27 -14.57 -17.90
C ILE A 101 14.22 -13.90 -18.79
N VAL A 102 14.62 -12.95 -19.64
CA VAL A 102 13.70 -12.28 -20.57
C VAL A 102 13.10 -13.29 -21.55
N ALA A 103 13.90 -14.20 -22.12
CA ALA A 103 13.41 -15.25 -23.00
C ALA A 103 12.47 -16.24 -22.28
N PHE A 104 12.75 -16.54 -21.01
CA PHE A 104 11.92 -17.39 -20.17
C PHE A 104 10.57 -16.72 -19.88
N PHE A 105 10.55 -15.45 -19.49
CA PHE A 105 9.31 -14.69 -19.32
C PHE A 105 8.53 -14.53 -20.64
N ALA A 106 9.21 -14.28 -21.76
CA ALA A 106 8.58 -14.24 -23.08
C ALA A 106 7.99 -15.61 -23.48
N LEU A 107 8.63 -16.72 -23.09
CA LEU A 107 8.13 -18.07 -23.31
C LEU A 107 6.95 -18.39 -22.39
N LEU A 108 6.98 -17.96 -21.13
CA LEU A 108 5.83 -18.06 -20.22
C LEU A 108 4.62 -17.32 -20.81
N LEU A 109 4.84 -16.15 -21.40
CA LEU A 109 3.82 -15.41 -22.16
C LEU A 109 3.36 -16.11 -23.45
N THR A 110 3.82 -17.31 -23.81
CA THR A 110 3.22 -18.12 -24.89
C THR A 110 2.29 -19.21 -24.38
N VAL A 111 2.32 -19.52 -23.09
CA VAL A 111 1.43 -20.47 -22.44
C VAL A 111 0.09 -19.77 -22.15
N PRO A 112 -1.06 -20.27 -22.66
CA PRO A 112 -2.37 -19.62 -22.46
C PRO A 112 -2.70 -19.34 -20.98
N SER A 113 -2.32 -20.25 -20.08
CA SER A 113 -2.51 -20.13 -18.63
C SER A 113 -1.76 -18.96 -17.98
N PHE A 114 -0.59 -18.57 -18.53
CA PHE A 114 0.18 -17.42 -18.05
C PHE A 114 -0.21 -16.11 -18.76
N ARG A 115 -0.72 -16.17 -20.00
CA ARG A 115 -1.35 -15.00 -20.66
C ARG A 115 -2.62 -14.56 -19.95
N ALA A 116 -3.46 -15.51 -19.52
CA ALA A 116 -4.63 -15.23 -18.70
C ALA A 116 -4.21 -14.54 -17.38
N ALA A 117 -3.21 -15.09 -16.67
CA ALA A 117 -2.70 -14.49 -15.44
C ALA A 117 -2.04 -13.09 -15.62
N ALA A 118 -1.45 -12.80 -16.78
CA ALA A 118 -0.86 -11.48 -17.07
C ALA A 118 -1.92 -10.43 -17.46
N VAL A 119 -3.05 -10.84 -18.05
CA VAL A 119 -4.20 -9.96 -18.32
C VAL A 119 -5.04 -9.77 -17.06
N ASP A 120 -5.20 -10.82 -16.24
CA ASP A 120 -5.78 -10.75 -14.89
C ASP A 120 -4.96 -9.81 -13.97
N PHE A 121 -3.65 -9.70 -14.17
CA PHE A 121 -2.80 -8.81 -13.37
C PHE A 121 -2.92 -7.33 -13.77
N LEU A 122 -3.48 -7.01 -14.94
CA LEU A 122 -3.48 -5.65 -15.49
C LEU A 122 -4.83 -4.92 -15.39
N GLY A 123 -5.91 -5.61 -14.99
CA GLY A 123 -7.25 -5.02 -14.88
C GLY A 123 -8.03 -5.36 -13.60
N LEU A 124 -7.45 -6.12 -12.67
CA LEU A 124 -8.15 -6.52 -11.45
C LEU A 124 -7.80 -5.59 -10.28
N PHE A 125 -8.74 -4.71 -9.95
CA PHE A 125 -8.74 -3.95 -8.69
C PHE A 125 -8.78 -4.95 -7.55
N ARG A 126 -7.85 -4.86 -6.60
CA ARG A 126 -7.81 -5.74 -5.42
C ARG A 126 -7.48 -4.91 -4.21
N VAL A 127 -8.42 -4.84 -3.27
CA VAL A 127 -8.21 -4.15 -2.00
C VAL A 127 -7.03 -4.78 -1.26
N GLN A 128 -6.00 -3.99 -1.00
CA GLN A 128 -4.79 -4.34 -0.25
C GLN A 128 -4.63 -3.47 0.99
N GLN A 129 -5.17 -2.25 0.96
CA GLN A 129 -5.08 -1.28 2.05
C GLN A 129 -6.43 -0.58 2.28
N ILE A 130 -6.61 -0.10 3.50
CA ILE A 130 -7.80 0.65 3.92
C ILE A 130 -7.32 2.05 4.30
N GLU A 131 -7.96 3.06 3.74
CA GLU A 131 -7.70 4.46 4.07
C GLU A 131 -9.00 5.13 4.50
N VAL A 132 -8.92 5.92 5.56
CA VAL A 132 -10.09 6.62 6.11
C VAL A 132 -10.13 8.03 5.58
N VAL A 133 -11.29 8.45 5.09
CA VAL A 133 -11.54 9.82 4.68
C VAL A 133 -12.61 10.42 5.57
N GLU A 134 -12.25 11.48 6.29
CA GLU A 134 -13.22 12.26 7.04
C GLU A 134 -14.03 13.18 6.13
N PHE A 135 -15.33 13.23 6.36
CA PHE A 135 -16.23 14.16 5.70
C PHE A 135 -17.14 14.87 6.70
N ASN A 136 -17.45 16.15 6.45
CA ASN A 136 -18.36 16.89 7.31
C ASN A 136 -19.80 16.74 6.82
N PRO A 137 -20.71 16.08 7.57
CA PRO A 137 -22.09 15.91 7.15
C PRO A 137 -22.84 17.23 6.97
N ALA A 138 -22.40 18.31 7.63
CA ALA A 138 -23.02 19.64 7.45
C ALA A 138 -22.75 20.25 6.07
N ASN A 139 -21.75 19.75 5.34
CA ASN A 139 -21.45 20.17 3.96
C ASN A 139 -22.28 19.37 2.93
N LEU A 140 -23.02 18.36 3.39
CA LEU A 140 -23.85 17.55 2.52
C LEU A 140 -25.15 18.29 2.16
N PRO A 141 -25.66 18.12 0.93
CA PRO A 141 -26.92 18.72 0.50
C PRO A 141 -28.12 18.27 1.36
N GLN A 142 -29.09 19.16 1.62
CA GLN A 142 -30.26 18.85 2.47
C GLN A 142 -31.21 17.79 1.86
N ASN A 143 -31.18 17.65 0.55
CA ASN A 143 -31.93 16.70 -0.29
C ASN A 143 -31.21 15.34 -0.46
N MET A 144 -30.10 15.12 0.25
CA MET A 144 -29.32 13.90 0.12
C MET A 144 -30.08 12.64 0.60
N GLU A 145 -30.97 12.76 1.59
CA GLU A 145 -31.77 11.63 2.06
C GLU A 145 -32.78 11.13 1.02
N SER A 146 -33.45 12.02 0.28
CA SER A 146 -34.32 11.62 -0.83
C SER A 146 -33.49 11.05 -1.98
N GLY A 147 -32.39 11.71 -2.35
CA GLY A 147 -31.52 11.23 -3.42
C GLY A 147 -30.91 9.85 -3.13
N PHE A 148 -30.63 9.50 -1.87
CA PHE A 148 -30.19 8.14 -1.51
C PHE A 148 -31.27 7.07 -1.69
N ARG A 149 -32.54 7.38 -1.41
CA ARG A 149 -33.64 6.44 -1.66
C ARG A 149 -33.83 6.18 -3.14
N ASP A 150 -33.76 7.25 -3.95
CA ASP A 150 -33.87 7.14 -5.41
C ASP A 150 -32.65 6.40 -5.98
N LEU A 151 -31.46 6.63 -5.42
CA LEU A 151 -30.25 5.87 -5.75
C LEU A 151 -30.39 4.38 -5.41
N GLU A 152 -30.90 4.02 -4.23
CA GLU A 152 -31.12 2.63 -3.84
C GLU A 152 -32.03 1.91 -4.84
N GLN A 153 -33.09 2.57 -5.30
CA GLN A 153 -33.99 2.03 -6.31
C GLN A 153 -33.28 1.86 -7.66
N VAL A 154 -32.53 2.85 -8.11
CA VAL A 154 -31.74 2.77 -9.36
C VAL A 154 -30.72 1.64 -9.29
N LEU A 155 -30.02 1.50 -8.16
CA LEU A 155 -29.07 0.41 -7.96
C LEU A 155 -29.77 -0.95 -7.98
N ALA A 156 -30.96 -1.08 -7.40
CA ALA A 156 -31.73 -2.32 -7.42
C ALA A 156 -32.20 -2.71 -8.83
N ASP A 157 -32.54 -1.72 -9.67
CA ASP A 157 -33.02 -1.95 -11.04
C ASP A 157 -31.87 -2.21 -12.04
N GLU A 158 -30.72 -1.55 -11.86
CA GLU A 158 -29.58 -1.60 -12.79
C GLU A 158 -28.55 -2.71 -12.45
N PHE A 159 -28.48 -3.16 -11.20
CA PHE A 159 -27.53 -4.20 -10.81
C PHE A 159 -28.07 -5.58 -11.16
N THR A 160 -27.38 -6.26 -12.08
CA THR A 160 -27.58 -7.71 -12.26
C THR A 160 -26.72 -8.42 -11.24
N VAL A 161 -27.36 -8.99 -10.21
CA VAL A 161 -26.70 -9.77 -9.16
C VAL A 161 -26.91 -11.25 -9.42
N GLU A 162 -25.80 -11.97 -9.62
CA GLU A 162 -25.77 -13.43 -9.74
C GLU A 162 -25.11 -14.03 -8.50
N GLU A 163 -25.90 -14.71 -7.68
CA GLU A 163 -25.41 -15.45 -6.52
C GLU A 163 -25.16 -16.92 -6.87
N SER A 164 -24.01 -17.46 -6.45
CA SER A 164 -23.59 -18.82 -6.76
C SER A 164 -24.17 -19.88 -5.80
N GLY A 165 -25.46 -19.79 -5.44
CA GLY A 165 -26.16 -20.72 -4.55
C GLY A 165 -26.51 -20.13 -3.18
N ASP A 166 -27.00 -20.98 -2.26
CA ASP A 166 -27.48 -20.55 -0.95
C ASP A 166 -26.35 -20.50 0.11
N PRO A 167 -26.52 -19.70 1.20
CA PRO A 167 -25.65 -19.75 2.37
C PRO A 167 -25.61 -21.15 3.00
N ILE A 168 -24.42 -21.59 3.41
CA ILE A 168 -24.21 -22.93 3.98
C ILE A 168 -23.60 -22.81 5.38
N ASP A 169 -24.26 -23.41 6.38
CA ASP A 169 -23.69 -23.51 7.72
C ASP A 169 -22.58 -24.56 7.79
N ALA A 170 -21.49 -24.21 8.47
CA ALA A 170 -20.35 -25.08 8.74
C ALA A 170 -20.28 -25.41 10.23
N ALA A 171 -19.89 -26.63 10.57
CA ALA A 171 -19.76 -27.06 11.97
C ALA A 171 -18.48 -26.53 12.63
N ASP A 172 -17.40 -26.36 11.85
CA ASP A 172 -16.10 -25.92 12.35
C ASP A 172 -15.27 -25.19 11.28
N ALA A 173 -14.08 -24.70 11.68
CA ALA A 173 -13.16 -23.99 10.80
C ALA A 173 -12.67 -24.83 9.61
N ALA A 174 -12.53 -26.16 9.78
CA ALA A 174 -12.02 -27.04 8.73
C ALA A 174 -13.08 -27.26 7.65
N GLU A 175 -14.34 -27.46 8.06
CA GLU A 175 -15.48 -27.51 7.15
C GLU A 175 -15.69 -26.17 6.45
N ALA A 176 -15.66 -25.05 7.19
CA ALA A 176 -15.77 -23.71 6.63
C ALA A 176 -14.66 -23.45 5.60
N SER A 177 -13.42 -23.83 5.89
CA SER A 177 -12.30 -23.69 4.94
C SER A 177 -12.52 -24.47 3.66
N LYS A 178 -13.03 -25.71 3.78
CA LYS A 178 -13.34 -26.56 2.62
C LYS A 178 -14.46 -25.98 1.77
N LEU A 179 -15.52 -25.46 2.40
CA LEU A 179 -16.67 -24.87 1.73
C LEU A 179 -16.34 -23.52 1.10
N ALA A 180 -15.53 -22.70 1.76
CA ALA A 180 -15.20 -21.35 1.32
C ALA A 180 -14.06 -21.33 0.29
N GLY A 181 -13.19 -22.35 0.28
CA GLY A 181 -12.08 -22.46 -0.66
C GLY A 181 -10.83 -21.65 -0.25
N PHE A 182 -10.79 -21.15 0.98
CA PHE A 182 -9.64 -20.48 1.58
C PHE A 182 -9.46 -20.91 3.05
N ASN A 183 -8.30 -20.60 3.65
CA ASN A 183 -8.04 -20.94 5.05
C ASN A 183 -8.81 -20.03 6.00
N VAL A 184 -9.82 -20.57 6.68
CA VAL A 184 -10.64 -19.87 7.67
C VAL A 184 -9.98 -19.97 9.03
N VAL A 185 -9.71 -18.82 9.65
CA VAL A 185 -9.23 -18.74 11.04
C VAL A 185 -10.38 -18.36 11.95
N LEU A 186 -10.45 -18.88 13.17
CA LEU A 186 -11.51 -18.52 14.12
C LEU A 186 -10.92 -17.87 15.38
N PRO A 187 -11.64 -16.93 16.02
CA PRO A 187 -11.17 -16.34 17.27
C PRO A 187 -11.18 -17.37 18.40
N THR A 188 -10.02 -17.74 18.93
CA THR A 188 -9.95 -18.76 20.01
C THR A 188 -10.31 -18.21 21.39
N GLY A 189 -10.45 -16.88 21.51
CA GLY A 189 -10.84 -16.19 22.75
C GLY A 189 -12.34 -16.10 22.99
N LEU A 190 -13.17 -16.60 22.07
CA LEU A 190 -14.62 -16.60 22.19
C LEU A 190 -15.17 -17.99 22.49
N THR A 191 -16.39 -18.02 23.02
CA THR A 191 -17.23 -19.22 23.00
C THR A 191 -17.41 -19.71 21.56
N ALA A 192 -17.76 -21.00 21.42
CA ALA A 192 -18.10 -21.57 20.12
C ALA A 192 -19.17 -20.71 19.43
N PRO A 193 -19.11 -20.56 18.10
CA PRO A 193 -20.04 -19.71 17.39
C PRO A 193 -21.47 -20.21 17.60
N THR A 194 -22.40 -19.27 17.75
CA THR A 194 -23.83 -19.55 17.61
C THR A 194 -24.18 -19.82 16.15
N GLN A 195 -23.44 -19.20 15.23
CA GLN A 195 -23.56 -19.43 13.80
C GLN A 195 -22.20 -19.29 13.10
N LEU A 196 -21.89 -20.22 12.21
CA LEU A 196 -20.74 -20.17 11.32
C LEU A 196 -21.24 -20.47 9.90
N THR A 197 -21.35 -19.44 9.08
CA THR A 197 -22.00 -19.54 7.76
C THR A 197 -21.03 -19.11 6.67
N VAL A 198 -20.97 -19.92 5.60
CA VAL A 198 -20.27 -19.60 4.36
C VAL A 198 -21.26 -19.00 3.39
N GLN A 199 -21.08 -17.73 3.08
CA GLN A 199 -21.86 -17.02 2.07
C GLN A 199 -21.42 -17.46 0.66
N PRO A 200 -22.34 -17.48 -0.32
CA PRO A 200 -22.01 -17.76 -1.71
C PRO A 200 -21.10 -16.69 -2.30
N ALA A 201 -20.49 -16.99 -3.45
CA ALA A 201 -19.85 -15.95 -4.25
C ALA A 201 -20.94 -15.15 -4.97
N THR A 202 -20.69 -13.87 -5.15
CA THR A 202 -21.62 -12.94 -5.81
C THR A 202 -20.88 -12.24 -6.94
N THR A 203 -21.46 -12.29 -8.13
CA THR A 203 -21.05 -11.44 -9.26
C THR A 203 -22.12 -10.39 -9.45
N ALA A 204 -21.73 -9.12 -9.42
CA ALA A 204 -22.62 -8.01 -9.66
C ALA A 204 -22.10 -7.20 -10.84
N SER A 205 -22.90 -7.03 -11.89
CA SER A 205 -22.55 -6.19 -13.03
C SER A 205 -23.55 -5.06 -13.18
N PHE A 206 -23.05 -3.86 -13.48
CA PHE A 206 -23.89 -2.73 -13.82
C PHE A 206 -23.33 -2.00 -15.04
N THR A 207 -24.23 -1.46 -15.84
CA THR A 207 -23.87 -0.61 -16.98
C THR A 207 -24.13 0.84 -16.59
N VAL A 208 -23.17 1.72 -16.84
CA VAL A 208 -23.30 3.12 -16.47
C VAL A 208 -24.24 3.82 -17.44
N ASP A 209 -25.41 4.25 -16.97
CA ASP A 209 -26.23 5.25 -17.65
C ASP A 209 -25.84 6.64 -17.15
N LEU A 210 -25.02 7.35 -17.94
CA LEU A 210 -24.48 8.65 -17.54
C LEU A 210 -25.59 9.68 -17.35
N ALA A 211 -26.67 9.62 -18.14
CA ALA A 211 -27.77 10.57 -18.03
C ALA A 211 -28.53 10.39 -16.71
N LEU A 212 -28.77 9.14 -16.32
CA LEU A 212 -29.37 8.79 -15.04
C LEU A 212 -28.50 9.26 -13.87
N TRP A 213 -27.22 8.90 -13.85
CA TRP A 213 -26.29 9.31 -12.79
C TRP A 213 -26.15 10.83 -12.68
N GLN A 214 -26.07 11.53 -13.82
CA GLN A 214 -26.02 12.99 -13.81
C GLN A 214 -27.32 13.59 -13.24
N SER A 215 -28.48 13.04 -13.58
CA SER A 215 -29.77 13.52 -13.04
C SER A 215 -29.89 13.31 -11.53
N LEU A 216 -29.39 12.19 -11.00
CA LEU A 216 -29.34 11.92 -9.56
C LEU A 216 -28.42 12.93 -8.84
N LEU A 217 -27.26 13.25 -9.42
CA LEU A 217 -26.37 14.27 -8.87
C LEU A 217 -27.05 15.64 -8.84
N GLU A 218 -27.77 16.02 -9.89
CA GLU A 218 -28.55 17.27 -9.93
C GLU A 218 -29.67 17.29 -8.89
N GLU A 219 -30.40 16.18 -8.73
CA GLU A 219 -31.45 16.02 -7.72
C GLU A 219 -30.90 16.05 -6.30
N MET A 220 -29.66 15.60 -6.09
CA MET A 220 -28.91 15.76 -4.84
C MET A 220 -28.27 17.14 -4.71
N GLY A 221 -28.53 18.09 -5.60
CA GLY A 221 -27.98 19.45 -5.53
C GLY A 221 -26.49 19.57 -5.88
N ARG A 222 -25.92 18.54 -6.53
CA ARG A 222 -24.51 18.43 -6.94
C ARG A 222 -24.31 18.69 -8.44
N THR A 223 -24.87 19.79 -8.93
CA THR A 223 -24.68 20.25 -10.32
C THR A 223 -23.23 20.65 -10.62
N ASP A 224 -22.39 20.82 -9.59
CA ASP A 224 -20.96 21.09 -9.69
C ASP A 224 -20.14 19.84 -10.06
N LEU A 225 -20.72 18.64 -9.95
CA LEU A 225 -20.10 17.36 -10.28
C LEU A 225 -20.48 16.97 -11.71
N VAL A 226 -19.48 16.84 -12.57
CA VAL A 226 -19.64 16.41 -13.96
C VAL A 226 -18.91 15.10 -14.11
N LEU A 227 -19.66 14.05 -14.44
CA LEU A 227 -19.10 12.73 -14.70
C LEU A 227 -18.48 12.68 -16.12
N PRO A 228 -17.33 12.00 -16.31
CA PRO A 228 -16.70 11.86 -17.61
C PRO A 228 -17.63 11.22 -18.64
N LYS A 229 -17.67 11.78 -19.86
CA LYS A 229 -18.58 11.32 -20.92
C LYS A 229 -18.27 9.91 -21.41
N ASP A 230 -17.02 9.51 -21.29
CA ASP A 230 -16.53 8.21 -21.74
C ASP A 230 -16.99 7.05 -20.84
N LEU A 231 -17.75 7.35 -19.77
CA LEU A 231 -18.37 6.34 -18.91
C LEU A 231 -19.66 5.78 -19.47
N ASP A 232 -20.37 6.52 -20.34
CA ASP A 232 -21.71 6.15 -20.76
C ASP A 232 -21.72 4.82 -21.54
N GLY A 233 -22.51 3.86 -21.05
CA GLY A 233 -22.59 2.52 -21.61
C GLY A 233 -21.46 1.56 -21.21
N GLU A 234 -20.50 2.00 -20.39
CA GLU A 234 -19.46 1.11 -19.87
C GLU A 234 -20.02 0.16 -18.80
N THR A 235 -19.57 -1.10 -18.83
CA THR A 235 -19.97 -2.12 -17.84
C THR A 235 -18.86 -2.35 -16.83
N ILE A 236 -19.20 -2.26 -15.55
CA ILE A 236 -18.29 -2.56 -14.44
C ILE A 236 -18.83 -3.81 -13.74
N THR A 237 -17.94 -4.76 -13.48
CA THR A 237 -18.29 -6.03 -12.83
C THR A 237 -17.53 -6.19 -11.52
N PHE A 238 -18.27 -6.44 -10.45
CA PHE A 238 -17.76 -6.76 -9.13
C PHE A 238 -17.84 -8.27 -8.89
N PHE A 239 -16.75 -8.84 -8.42
CA PHE A 239 -16.65 -10.22 -7.99
C PHE A 239 -16.35 -10.26 -6.50
N ALA A 240 -17.33 -10.68 -5.71
CA ALA A 240 -17.15 -11.06 -4.33
C ALA A 240 -17.04 -12.59 -4.27
N ASP A 241 -15.88 -13.09 -3.86
CA ASP A 241 -15.73 -14.52 -3.62
C ASP A 241 -16.51 -14.93 -2.34
N ARG A 242 -16.62 -16.23 -2.10
CA ARG A 242 -17.29 -16.76 -0.90
C ARG A 242 -16.69 -16.12 0.35
N SER A 243 -17.54 -15.73 1.30
CA SER A 243 -17.11 -15.18 2.60
C SER A 243 -17.56 -16.07 3.74
N VAL A 244 -16.92 -15.93 4.90
CA VAL A 244 -17.27 -16.68 6.12
C VAL A 244 -17.61 -15.71 7.23
N THR A 245 -18.81 -15.88 7.78
CA THR A 245 -19.31 -15.11 8.92
C THR A 245 -19.37 -16.02 10.13
N PHE A 246 -18.63 -15.64 11.16
CA PHE A 246 -18.68 -16.18 12.51
C PHE A 246 -19.51 -15.24 13.37
N VAL A 247 -20.49 -15.79 14.07
CA VAL A 247 -21.35 -15.05 15.01
C VAL A 247 -21.28 -15.75 16.36
N ALA A 248 -21.03 -14.98 17.42
CA ALA A 248 -21.10 -15.44 18.79
C ALA A 248 -21.97 -14.51 19.63
N GLY A 249 -22.77 -15.09 20.53
CA GLY A 249 -23.68 -14.37 21.41
C GLY A 249 -25.07 -14.12 20.82
N ASP A 250 -25.82 -13.18 21.39
CA ASP A 250 -27.16 -12.78 20.96
C ASP A 250 -27.12 -11.61 19.97
N CYS A 251 -27.02 -11.96 18.70
CA CYS A 251 -27.03 -11.02 17.57
C CYS A 251 -28.41 -10.84 16.93
N SER A 252 -29.50 -11.18 17.62
CA SER A 252 -30.85 -11.01 17.07
C SER A 252 -31.18 -9.53 16.85
N ILE A 253 -31.38 -9.10 15.60
CA ILE A 253 -31.81 -7.73 15.28
C ILE A 253 -33.35 -7.70 15.32
N PRO A 254 -33.99 -6.96 16.25
CA PRO A 254 -35.43 -6.76 16.22
C PRO A 254 -35.82 -6.03 14.94
N GLN A 255 -36.81 -6.54 14.19
CA GLN A 255 -37.23 -5.97 12.90
C GLN A 255 -37.67 -4.50 12.97
N ASP A 256 -37.96 -3.98 14.17
CA ASP A 256 -38.41 -2.60 14.43
C ASP A 256 -37.28 -1.60 14.73
N LYS A 257 -36.01 -2.04 14.76
CA LYS A 257 -34.84 -1.19 15.09
C LYS A 257 -33.67 -1.37 14.13
N TYR A 258 -33.90 -1.10 12.85
CA TYR A 258 -32.84 -1.04 11.84
C TYR A 258 -31.91 0.19 12.00
N GLU A 259 -32.17 1.07 12.97
CA GLU A 259 -31.36 2.26 13.24
C GLU A 259 -30.15 1.96 14.16
N GLU A 260 -28.94 2.08 13.59
CA GLU A 260 -27.63 2.45 14.17
C GLU A 260 -27.08 1.75 15.44
N ARG A 261 -27.84 0.90 16.13
CA ARG A 261 -27.46 0.36 17.46
C ARG A 261 -27.33 -1.17 17.52
N ALA A 262 -27.11 -1.84 16.40
CA ALA A 262 -27.14 -3.30 16.33
C ALA A 262 -26.15 -4.01 17.29
N PHE A 263 -25.02 -3.37 17.63
CA PHE A 263 -23.97 -3.95 18.49
C PHE A 263 -23.84 -3.28 19.87
N ALA A 264 -24.45 -2.11 20.06
CA ALA A 264 -24.17 -1.21 21.18
C ALA A 264 -24.65 -1.73 22.54
N ASP A 265 -25.62 -2.65 22.57
CA ASP A 265 -26.33 -3.04 23.79
C ASP A 265 -26.43 -4.56 24.00
N ARG A 266 -25.64 -5.36 23.27
CA ARG A 266 -25.75 -6.84 23.30
C ARG A 266 -24.40 -7.52 23.31
N ASP A 267 -24.34 -8.68 23.97
CA ASP A 267 -23.25 -9.63 23.82
C ASP A 267 -23.35 -10.26 22.43
N CYS A 268 -22.88 -9.54 21.42
CA CYS A 268 -22.87 -9.95 20.03
C CYS A 268 -21.50 -9.64 19.45
N THR A 269 -20.81 -10.68 18.99
CA THR A 269 -19.56 -10.55 18.25
C THR A 269 -19.74 -11.16 16.87
N VAL A 270 -19.44 -10.36 15.85
CA VAL A 270 -19.49 -10.78 14.45
C VAL A 270 -18.08 -10.66 13.87
N PHE A 271 -17.60 -11.75 13.30
CA PHE A 271 -16.30 -11.80 12.64
C PHE A 271 -16.47 -12.30 11.21
N ILE A 272 -16.03 -11.50 10.25
CA ILE A 272 -16.15 -11.76 8.82
C ILE A 272 -14.76 -11.92 8.23
N GLN A 273 -14.64 -12.90 7.35
CA GLN A 273 -13.45 -13.16 6.55
C GLN A 273 -13.88 -13.32 5.11
N THR A 274 -13.31 -12.51 4.22
CA THR A 274 -13.59 -12.60 2.79
C THR A 274 -12.31 -12.38 2.01
N PRO A 275 -12.05 -13.14 0.94
CA PRO A 275 -11.08 -12.72 -0.06
C PRO A 275 -11.40 -11.29 -0.51
N SER A 276 -10.34 -10.53 -0.76
CA SER A 276 -10.46 -9.17 -1.27
C SER A 276 -11.29 -9.15 -2.56
N PRO A 277 -12.35 -8.32 -2.63
CA PRO A 277 -13.22 -8.28 -3.80
C PRO A 277 -12.41 -7.83 -5.01
N ARG A 278 -12.84 -8.30 -6.18
CA ARG A 278 -12.24 -7.92 -7.46
C ARG A 278 -13.20 -7.07 -8.25
N ILE A 279 -12.69 -6.00 -8.85
CA ILE A 279 -13.44 -5.20 -9.82
C ILE A 279 -12.80 -5.44 -11.18
N ASP A 280 -13.64 -5.69 -12.18
CA ASP A 280 -13.27 -5.65 -13.59
C ASP A 280 -13.94 -4.42 -14.20
N ALA A 281 -13.10 -3.54 -14.74
CA ALA A 281 -13.50 -2.27 -15.29
C ALA A 281 -12.73 -2.02 -16.60
N PRO A 282 -13.32 -1.26 -17.55
CA PRO A 282 -12.65 -0.91 -18.79
C PRO A 282 -11.30 -0.22 -18.52
N PRO A 283 -10.22 -0.52 -19.29
CA PRO A 283 -8.92 0.11 -19.11
C PRO A 283 -8.93 1.64 -19.32
N THR A 284 -9.96 2.14 -19.98
CA THR A 284 -10.20 3.56 -20.27
C THR A 284 -10.92 4.29 -19.14
N LEU A 285 -11.34 3.60 -18.08
CA LEU A 285 -12.05 4.19 -16.96
C LEU A 285 -11.14 5.21 -16.23
N PRO A 286 -11.53 6.50 -16.15
CA PRO A 286 -10.73 7.54 -15.49
C PRO A 286 -10.91 7.45 -13.96
N ILE A 287 -10.34 6.43 -13.33
CA ILE A 287 -10.58 6.09 -11.93
C ILE A 287 -10.12 7.19 -10.97
N ASP A 288 -9.01 7.86 -11.29
CA ASP A 288 -8.53 8.98 -10.48
C ASP A 288 -9.54 10.15 -10.48
N GLU A 289 -10.16 10.44 -11.62
CA GLU A 289 -11.16 11.49 -11.76
C GLU A 289 -12.47 11.11 -11.07
N LEU A 290 -12.87 9.83 -11.16
CA LEU A 290 -14.01 9.27 -10.43
C LEU A 290 -13.79 9.31 -8.92
N GLY A 291 -12.61 8.95 -8.44
CA GLY A 291 -12.22 9.03 -7.03
C GLY A 291 -12.29 10.46 -6.51
N GLN A 292 -11.73 11.42 -7.25
CA GLN A 292 -11.85 12.85 -6.92
C GLN A 292 -13.31 13.32 -6.87
N THR A 293 -14.13 12.89 -7.83
CA THR A 293 -15.55 13.21 -7.89
C THR A 293 -16.30 12.63 -6.69
N ALA A 294 -15.98 11.40 -6.29
CA ALA A 294 -16.55 10.75 -5.11
C ALA A 294 -16.14 11.47 -3.80
N LEU A 295 -14.89 11.87 -3.65
CA LEU A 295 -14.44 12.66 -2.48
C LEU A 295 -15.12 14.02 -2.41
N ARG A 296 -15.25 14.69 -3.57
CA ARG A 296 -16.03 15.93 -3.65
C ARG A 296 -17.50 15.68 -3.34
N PHE A 297 -18.07 14.55 -3.77
CA PHE A 297 -19.43 14.15 -3.44
C PHE A 297 -19.61 14.06 -1.92
N LEU A 298 -18.64 13.49 -1.22
CA LEU A 298 -18.59 13.43 0.25
C LEU A 298 -18.40 14.82 0.91
N GLY A 299 -18.20 15.89 0.16
CA GLY A 299 -18.09 17.26 0.68
C GLY A 299 -16.66 17.75 0.88
N MET A 300 -15.68 17.03 0.33
CA MET A 300 -14.29 17.48 0.24
C MET A 300 -14.14 18.62 -0.78
N SER A 301 -13.22 19.56 -0.53
CA SER A 301 -12.91 20.62 -1.49
C SER A 301 -12.23 20.03 -2.74
N ALA A 302 -12.29 20.73 -3.88
CA ALA A 302 -11.63 20.27 -5.10
C ALA A 302 -10.10 20.14 -4.93
N GLU A 303 -9.49 21.02 -4.15
CA GLU A 303 -8.05 21.00 -3.86
C GLU A 303 -7.67 19.81 -2.97
N ASP A 304 -8.43 19.58 -1.90
CA ASP A 304 -8.19 18.46 -0.99
C ASP A 304 -8.43 17.11 -1.69
N ALA A 305 -9.50 17.01 -2.50
CA ALA A 305 -9.80 15.80 -3.26
C ALA A 305 -8.69 15.48 -4.27
N ALA A 306 -8.15 16.48 -4.97
CA ALA A 306 -7.01 16.30 -5.87
C ALA A 306 -5.74 15.87 -5.09
N SER A 307 -5.42 16.58 -4.01
CA SER A 307 -4.25 16.30 -3.16
C SER A 307 -4.30 14.92 -2.49
N PHE A 308 -5.50 14.43 -2.15
CA PHE A 308 -5.70 13.08 -1.64
C PHE A 308 -5.54 12.04 -2.74
N SER A 309 -6.17 12.27 -3.89
CA SER A 309 -6.15 11.33 -5.03
C SER A 309 -4.76 11.12 -5.61
N GLU A 310 -3.88 12.13 -5.56
CA GLU A 310 -2.47 11.98 -5.96
C GLU A 310 -1.65 11.02 -5.08
N LYS A 311 -2.12 10.73 -3.86
CA LYS A 311 -1.40 9.91 -2.86
C LYS A 311 -1.95 8.49 -2.76
N VAL A 312 -3.12 8.24 -3.33
CA VAL A 312 -3.84 6.98 -3.19
C VAL A 312 -3.77 6.20 -4.49
N ASP A 313 -3.44 4.92 -4.38
CA ASP A 313 -3.64 3.97 -5.45
C ASP A 313 -5.08 3.45 -5.39
N TRP A 314 -5.98 4.07 -6.16
CA TRP A 314 -7.38 3.68 -6.24
C TRP A 314 -7.58 2.22 -6.72
N ALA A 315 -6.55 1.63 -7.33
CA ALA A 315 -6.60 0.23 -7.76
C ALA A 315 -6.56 -0.76 -6.59
N THR A 316 -5.99 -0.32 -5.47
CA THR A 316 -5.65 -1.19 -4.34
C THR A 316 -6.11 -0.68 -2.98
N THR A 317 -6.67 0.52 -2.91
CA THR A 317 -7.14 1.14 -1.66
C THR A 317 -8.66 1.14 -1.55
N LEU A 318 -9.19 0.58 -0.46
CA LEU A 318 -10.57 0.80 -0.04
C LEU A 318 -10.65 2.08 0.78
N ILE A 319 -11.37 3.09 0.27
CA ILE A 319 -11.68 4.30 1.01
C ILE A 319 -12.91 4.08 1.87
N ILE A 320 -12.77 4.29 3.18
CA ILE A 320 -13.90 4.27 4.11
C ILE A 320 -14.23 5.73 4.48
N PRO A 321 -15.36 6.27 4.00
CA PRO A 321 -15.80 7.59 4.41
C PRO A 321 -16.34 7.54 5.84
N VAL A 322 -15.84 8.42 6.70
CA VAL A 322 -16.35 8.58 8.07
C VAL A 322 -16.76 10.02 8.35
N PRO A 323 -17.86 10.24 9.08
CA PRO A 323 -18.21 11.58 9.52
C PRO A 323 -17.10 12.21 10.37
N SER A 324 -16.81 13.49 10.18
CA SER A 324 -15.89 14.26 11.02
C SER A 324 -16.35 14.21 12.48
N GLY A 325 -15.40 13.97 13.39
CA GLY A 325 -15.67 13.77 14.82
C GLY A 325 -16.04 12.34 15.20
N SER A 326 -16.00 11.39 14.25
CA SER A 326 -16.05 9.96 14.56
C SER A 326 -14.78 9.52 15.29
N ASP A 327 -14.92 8.65 16.29
CA ASP A 327 -13.82 8.06 17.02
C ASP A 327 -13.23 6.87 16.22
N TYR A 328 -12.05 7.04 15.65
CA TYR A 328 -11.30 5.99 14.96
C TYR A 328 -9.79 6.11 15.19
N GLN A 329 -9.06 5.03 14.94
CA GLN A 329 -7.60 5.03 14.95
C GLN A 329 -7.03 3.88 14.12
N GLU A 330 -5.77 4.05 13.69
CA GLU A 330 -4.97 2.96 13.16
C GLU A 330 -4.39 2.11 14.29
N VAL A 331 -4.41 0.79 14.11
CA VAL A 331 -3.92 -0.19 15.08
C VAL A 331 -3.10 -1.27 14.38
N SER A 332 -2.19 -1.90 15.12
CA SER A 332 -1.43 -3.04 14.61
C SER A 332 -2.14 -4.35 14.97
N VAL A 333 -2.50 -5.14 13.96
CA VAL A 333 -3.14 -6.46 14.11
C VAL A 333 -2.23 -7.50 13.48
N GLN A 334 -1.64 -8.39 14.27
CA GLN A 334 -0.74 -9.44 13.78
C GLN A 334 0.35 -8.99 12.78
N GLY A 335 0.89 -7.77 12.97
CA GLY A 335 1.96 -7.21 12.14
C GLY A 335 1.49 -6.45 10.88
N VAL A 336 0.18 -6.34 10.63
CA VAL A 336 -0.38 -5.46 9.59
C VAL A 336 -1.12 -4.28 10.21
N THR A 337 -1.31 -3.21 9.44
CA THR A 337 -2.15 -2.07 9.83
C THR A 337 -3.62 -2.43 9.69
N GLY A 338 -4.40 -2.14 10.72
CA GLY A 338 -5.85 -2.19 10.71
C GLY A 338 -6.43 -0.85 11.15
N THR A 339 -7.71 -0.65 10.84
CA THR A 339 -8.48 0.54 11.20
C THR A 339 -9.57 0.12 12.15
N ILE A 340 -9.65 0.76 13.32
CA ILE A 340 -10.71 0.53 14.28
C ILE A 340 -11.57 1.78 14.45
N PHE A 341 -12.87 1.62 14.28
CA PHE A 341 -13.91 2.57 14.66
C PHE A 341 -14.44 2.13 16.02
N PHE A 342 -14.67 3.07 16.93
CA PHE A 342 -15.18 2.73 18.25
C PHE A 342 -16.15 3.80 18.74
N SER A 343 -17.14 3.41 19.53
CA SER A 343 -18.06 4.33 20.17
C SER A 343 -17.97 4.14 21.68
N PRO A 344 -17.27 5.03 22.41
CA PRO A 344 -17.16 4.92 23.86
C PRO A 344 -18.48 5.30 24.57
N TYR A 345 -19.42 5.90 23.84
CA TYR A 345 -20.68 6.43 24.39
C TYR A 345 -21.84 5.42 24.35
N SER A 346 -21.69 4.27 23.70
CA SER A 346 -22.65 3.17 23.82
C SER A 346 -22.54 2.49 25.20
N GLN A 347 -23.64 1.88 25.67
CA GLN A 347 -23.62 1.16 26.95
C GLN A 347 -22.67 -0.04 26.85
N GLY A 348 -21.50 0.06 27.48
CA GLY A 348 -20.44 -0.96 27.39
C GLY A 348 -19.46 -0.81 26.23
N GLY A 349 -19.56 0.27 25.45
CA GLY A 349 -18.70 0.53 24.29
C GLY A 349 -18.97 -0.40 23.12
N SER A 350 -18.64 0.01 21.90
CA SER A 350 -18.68 -0.86 20.73
C SER A 350 -17.51 -0.55 19.81
N TYR A 351 -17.10 -1.54 19.03
CA TYR A 351 -16.02 -1.38 18.07
C TYR A 351 -16.33 -2.09 16.75
N HIS A 352 -15.73 -1.58 15.69
CA HIS A 352 -15.63 -2.20 14.37
C HIS A 352 -14.18 -2.11 13.91
N LEU A 353 -13.50 -3.24 13.85
CA LEU A 353 -12.10 -3.34 13.46
C LEU A 353 -12.00 -4.00 12.08
N MET A 354 -11.33 -3.35 11.14
CA MET A 354 -11.07 -3.87 9.80
C MET A 354 -9.57 -3.92 9.52
N TRP A 355 -9.11 -4.97 8.86
CA TRP A 355 -7.73 -5.05 8.38
C TRP A 355 -7.63 -5.98 7.17
N VAL A 356 -6.57 -5.84 6.40
CA VAL A 356 -6.28 -6.69 5.25
C VAL A 356 -4.98 -7.44 5.52
N LYS A 357 -4.99 -8.76 5.35
CA LYS A 357 -3.80 -9.61 5.51
C LYS A 357 -3.86 -10.77 4.53
N ASP A 358 -2.77 -10.99 3.79
CA ASP A 358 -2.61 -12.09 2.85
C ASP A 358 -3.74 -12.17 1.79
N GLY A 359 -4.28 -11.02 1.38
CA GLY A 359 -5.37 -10.93 0.40
C GLY A 359 -6.77 -11.23 0.95
N ILE A 360 -6.90 -11.41 2.27
CA ILE A 360 -8.17 -11.57 2.98
C ILE A 360 -8.49 -10.27 3.72
N VAL A 361 -9.70 -9.77 3.54
CA VAL A 361 -10.29 -8.69 4.33
C VAL A 361 -10.96 -9.31 5.55
N TYR A 362 -10.58 -8.79 6.71
CA TYR A 362 -11.12 -9.18 8.00
C TYR A 362 -11.93 -8.02 8.57
N ALA A 363 -13.10 -8.32 9.12
CA ALA A 363 -13.89 -7.35 9.88
C ALA A 363 -14.36 -7.99 11.18
N LEU A 364 -14.16 -7.29 12.30
CA LEU A 364 -14.52 -7.74 13.63
C LEU A 364 -15.35 -6.66 14.33
N SER A 365 -16.61 -6.96 14.60
CA SER A 365 -17.54 -6.10 15.31
C SER A 365 -17.91 -6.70 16.66
N GLY A 366 -17.99 -5.88 17.70
CA GLY A 366 -18.52 -6.33 18.98
C GLY A 366 -18.61 -5.22 20.02
N GLN A 367 -19.02 -5.63 21.23
CA GLN A 367 -19.06 -4.75 22.40
C GLN A 367 -17.67 -4.63 23.03
N GLY A 368 -17.34 -3.45 23.57
CA GLY A 368 -16.12 -3.20 24.32
C GLY A 368 -15.30 -2.03 23.78
N ASP A 369 -14.02 -2.04 24.12
CA ASP A 369 -13.05 -1.04 23.72
C ASP A 369 -12.04 -1.59 22.71
N VAL A 370 -11.11 -0.73 22.30
CA VAL A 370 -10.02 -1.06 21.39
C VAL A 370 -9.17 -2.22 21.95
N THR A 371 -8.92 -2.22 23.26
CA THR A 371 -8.10 -3.24 23.91
C THR A 371 -8.72 -4.63 23.76
N ALA A 372 -10.04 -4.73 24.00
CA ALA A 372 -10.80 -5.96 23.84
C ALA A 372 -10.78 -6.44 22.38
N ALA A 373 -10.99 -5.53 21.42
CA ALA A 373 -10.94 -5.83 19.99
C ALA A 373 -9.59 -6.42 19.57
N LEU A 374 -8.48 -5.78 20.00
CA LEU A 374 -7.13 -6.22 19.66
C LEU A 374 -6.74 -7.52 20.37
N ALA A 375 -7.18 -7.72 21.62
CA ALA A 375 -6.96 -8.98 22.31
C ALA A 375 -7.59 -10.14 21.53
N LEU A 376 -8.81 -9.93 21.01
CA LEU A 376 -9.52 -10.91 20.22
C LEU A 376 -8.89 -11.14 18.84
N ALA A 377 -8.61 -10.07 18.09
CA ALA A 377 -8.00 -10.17 16.76
C ALA A 377 -6.61 -10.86 16.78
N ASN A 378 -5.84 -10.67 17.86
CA ASN A 378 -4.55 -11.34 18.02
C ASN A 378 -4.66 -12.82 18.44
N THR A 379 -5.87 -13.34 18.70
CA THR A 379 -6.09 -14.77 18.95
C THR A 379 -6.29 -15.59 17.68
N LEU A 380 -6.54 -14.95 16.53
CA LEU A 380 -6.75 -15.63 15.25
C LEU A 380 -5.47 -16.35 14.83
N LYS A 381 -5.56 -17.66 14.57
CA LYS A 381 -4.44 -18.51 14.22
C LYS A 381 -4.77 -19.40 13.04
#